data_AF-A0A959UVQ0-F1
#
_entry.id   AF-A0A959UVQ0-F1
#
_cell.length_a   1.000
_cell.length_b   1.000
_cell.length_c   1.000
_cell.angle_alpha   90.00
_cell.angle_beta   90.00
_cell.angle_gamma   90.00
#
_symmetry.space_group_name_H-M   'P 1'
#
loop_
_entity.id
_entity.type
_entity.pdbx_description
1 polymer ?
#
loop_
_entity_poly.entity_id
_entity_poly.type
_entity_poly.pdbx_seq_one_letter_code
_entity_poly.pdbx_strand_id
1 'polypeptide(L)'
;VGMGLATAVNRLRESEAKSRVIILLTDGVNNAGNVQPVDAAQIAAQFGIRVYTIGVGTRGKALSPVARYPNGKYRYDHVDVEIDEEMLQEVAARTDGRYFRATDEAKLRAIYAEIDQLEKTRIKVTEHSRRNEEYFPLALAGSGLLLLGLLLDRSLFRTTP
;
A
#
# COMPACT_ATOMS: atom_id res chain seq x y z
N VAL A 1 -21.32 1.09 3.56
CA VAL A 1 -19.94 0.76 3.12
C VAL A 1 -19.43 1.73 2.05
N GLY A 2 -20.20 1.99 0.98
CA GLY A 2 -19.72 2.80 -0.16
C GLY A 2 -19.36 4.26 0.13
N MET A 3 -20.07 4.95 1.03
CA MET A 3 -19.71 6.33 1.41
C MET A 3 -18.34 6.41 2.10
N GLY A 4 -18.03 5.48 3.00
CA GLY A 4 -16.74 5.46 3.69
C GLY A 4 -15.57 5.26 2.72
N LEU A 5 -15.75 4.37 1.73
CA LEU A 5 -14.78 4.18 0.65
C LEU A 5 -14.64 5.46 -0.19
N ALA A 6 -15.74 6.08 -0.59
CA ALA A 6 -15.71 7.33 -1.36
C ALA A 6 -15.01 8.48 -0.63
N THR A 7 -15.23 8.63 0.68
CA THR A 7 -14.53 9.64 1.51
C THR A 7 -13.02 9.36 1.57
N ALA A 8 -12.63 8.10 1.75
CA ALA A 8 -11.23 7.71 1.78
C ALA A 8 -10.54 7.95 0.42
N VAL A 9 -11.22 7.61 -0.68
CA VAL A 9 -10.75 7.91 -2.05
C VAL A 9 -10.58 9.41 -2.24
N ASN A 10 -11.56 10.22 -1.85
CA ASN A 10 -11.48 11.67 -1.96
C ASN A 10 -10.30 12.25 -1.16
N ARG A 11 -9.99 11.67 0.00
CA ARG A 11 -8.83 12.07 0.82
C ARG A 11 -7.50 11.72 0.18
N LEU A 12 -7.40 10.55 -0.47
CA LEU A 12 -6.14 10.06 -1.05
C LEU A 12 -5.92 10.53 -2.49
N ARG A 13 -6.97 11.01 -3.19
CA ARG A 13 -6.88 11.55 -4.55
C ARG A 13 -5.81 12.65 -4.67
N GLU A 14 -5.74 13.52 -3.67
CA GLU A 14 -4.82 14.68 -3.65
C GLU A 14 -3.47 14.36 -2.99
N SER A 15 -3.22 13.10 -2.60
CA SER A 15 -1.96 12.71 -1.97
C SER A 15 -0.84 12.55 -3.01
N GLU A 16 0.33 13.14 -2.72
CA GLU A 16 1.57 13.00 -3.50
C GLU A 16 2.32 11.69 -3.22
N ALA A 17 1.79 10.82 -2.36
CA ALA A 17 2.44 9.56 -2.01
C ALA A 17 2.54 8.61 -3.20
N LYS A 18 3.71 7.98 -3.37
CA LYS A 18 3.97 6.99 -4.44
C LYS A 18 3.10 5.74 -4.32
N SER A 19 2.75 5.31 -3.10
CA SER A 19 1.76 4.25 -2.86
C SER A 19 0.60 4.81 -2.04
N ARG A 20 -0.62 4.47 -2.47
CA ARG A 20 -1.88 4.89 -1.84
C ARG A 20 -2.76 3.66 -1.63
N VAL A 21 -3.11 3.41 -0.38
CA VAL A 21 -3.77 2.18 0.04
C VAL A 21 -4.92 2.52 0.99
N ILE A 22 -6.06 1.86 0.79
CA ILE A 22 -7.23 1.91 1.68
C ILE A 22 -7.44 0.50 2.24
N ILE A 23 -7.66 0.40 3.54
CA ILE A 23 -8.07 -0.85 4.20
C ILE A 23 -9.51 -0.67 4.66
N LEU A 24 -10.42 -1.39 4.01
CA LEU A 24 -11.86 -1.36 4.28
C LEU A 24 -12.22 -2.52 5.22
N LEU A 25 -12.52 -2.20 6.48
CA LEU A 25 -12.98 -3.16 7.49
C LEU A 25 -14.51 -3.09 7.61
N THR A 26 -15.22 -4.20 7.39
CA THR A 26 -16.69 -4.24 7.50
C THR A 26 -17.19 -5.65 7.77
N ASP A 27 -18.36 -5.75 8.40
CA ASP A 27 -19.19 -6.95 8.51
C ASP A 27 -19.94 -7.29 7.20
N GLY A 28 -19.69 -6.57 6.12
CA GLY A 28 -20.09 -6.92 4.75
C GLY A 28 -21.53 -6.61 4.38
N VAL A 29 -22.29 -5.96 5.25
CA VAL A 29 -23.68 -5.60 4.93
C VAL A 29 -23.72 -4.13 4.51
N ASN A 30 -23.97 -3.87 3.22
CA ASN A 30 -24.19 -2.50 2.74
C ASN A 30 -25.62 -2.05 3.10
N ASN A 31 -25.84 -1.74 4.38
CA ASN A 31 -27.17 -1.44 4.92
C ASN A 31 -27.72 -0.07 4.53
N ALA A 32 -26.86 0.89 4.14
CA ALA A 32 -27.26 2.24 3.76
C ALA A 32 -26.16 2.99 3.01
N GLY A 33 -26.58 3.80 2.03
CA GLY A 33 -25.73 4.77 1.33
C GLY A 33 -26.08 4.94 -0.15
N ASN A 34 -25.98 6.16 -0.66
CA ASN A 34 -26.28 6.50 -2.05
C ASN A 34 -25.17 6.08 -3.04
N VAL A 35 -24.04 5.57 -2.54
CA VAL A 35 -22.88 5.20 -3.33
C VAL A 35 -22.68 3.70 -3.23
N GLN A 36 -22.66 3.01 -4.38
CA GLN A 36 -22.34 1.59 -4.39
C GLN A 36 -20.83 1.38 -4.13
N PRO A 37 -20.44 0.41 -3.30
CA PRO A 37 -19.02 0.12 -3.03
C PRO A 37 -18.21 -0.15 -4.30
N VAL A 38 -18.81 -0.82 -5.28
CA VAL A 38 -18.19 -1.17 -6.57
C VAL A 38 -17.85 0.08 -7.39
N ASP A 39 -18.75 1.08 -7.43
CA ASP A 39 -18.51 2.36 -8.11
C ASP A 39 -17.36 3.13 -7.45
N ALA A 40 -17.35 3.17 -6.10
CA ALA A 40 -16.27 3.82 -5.36
C ALA A 40 -14.92 3.10 -5.57
N ALA A 41 -14.92 1.78 -5.71
CA ALA A 41 -13.73 0.99 -6.05
C ALA A 41 -13.22 1.31 -7.46
N GLN A 42 -14.12 1.49 -8.43
CA GLN A 42 -13.73 1.88 -9.78
C GLN A 42 -13.06 3.26 -9.82
N ILE A 43 -13.56 4.22 -9.05
CA ILE A 43 -12.93 5.54 -8.90
C ILE A 43 -11.56 5.39 -8.21
N ALA A 44 -11.46 4.57 -7.16
CA ALA A 44 -10.19 4.29 -6.48
C ALA A 44 -9.12 3.76 -7.45
N ALA A 45 -9.50 2.80 -8.31
CA ALA A 45 -8.61 2.21 -9.30
C ALA A 45 -8.09 3.24 -10.32
N GLN A 46 -8.94 4.18 -10.76
CA GLN A 46 -8.53 5.26 -11.67
C GLN A 46 -7.47 6.17 -11.05
N PHE A 47 -7.52 6.38 -9.73
CA PHE A 47 -6.50 7.14 -9.01
C PHE A 47 -5.30 6.29 -8.58
N GLY A 48 -5.22 5.01 -8.98
CA GLY A 48 -4.14 4.11 -8.56
C GLY A 48 -4.13 3.84 -7.06
N ILE A 49 -5.30 3.92 -6.42
CA ILE A 49 -5.48 3.62 -5.00
C ILE A 49 -5.90 2.15 -4.87
N ARG A 50 -5.13 1.37 -4.11
CA ARG A 50 -5.46 -0.03 -3.84
C ARG A 50 -6.39 -0.16 -2.66
N VAL A 51 -7.39 -1.03 -2.75
CA VAL A 51 -8.35 -1.26 -1.67
C VAL A 51 -8.26 -2.70 -1.19
N TYR A 52 -7.86 -2.89 0.06
CA TYR A 52 -7.92 -4.18 0.74
C TYR A 52 -9.21 -4.26 1.55
N THR A 53 -9.98 -5.32 1.37
CA THR A 53 -11.25 -5.52 2.06
C THR A 53 -11.11 -6.59 3.13
N ILE A 54 -11.57 -6.31 4.34
CA ILE A 54 -11.50 -7.22 5.48
C ILE A 54 -12.92 -7.44 6.01
N GLY A 55 -13.45 -8.64 5.78
CA GLY A 55 -14.72 -9.10 6.33
C GLY A 55 -14.55 -9.54 7.78
N VAL A 56 -15.21 -8.86 8.72
CA VAL A 56 -15.18 -9.22 10.15
C VAL A 56 -16.43 -10.00 10.52
N GLY A 57 -16.24 -11.19 11.07
CA GLY A 57 -17.33 -11.98 11.62
C GLY A 57 -17.04 -13.46 11.61
N THR A 58 -17.65 -14.19 12.53
CA THR A 58 -17.68 -15.65 12.51
C THR A 58 -18.53 -16.15 11.33
N ARG A 59 -18.24 -17.33 10.82
CA ARG A 59 -19.11 -18.01 9.84
C ARG A 59 -20.25 -18.68 10.60
N GLY A 60 -21.49 -18.47 10.17
CA GLY A 60 -22.69 -19.09 10.75
C GLY A 60 -23.64 -18.08 11.38
N LYS A 61 -24.22 -18.43 12.53
CA LYS A 61 -25.29 -17.67 13.16
C LYS A 61 -24.80 -16.82 14.33
N ALA A 62 -25.10 -15.53 14.32
CA ALA A 62 -24.86 -14.64 15.44
C ALA A 62 -26.16 -14.36 16.20
N LEU A 63 -26.05 -14.14 17.51
CA LEU A 63 -27.17 -13.77 18.34
C LEU A 63 -27.53 -12.30 18.07
N SER A 64 -28.59 -12.08 17.30
CA SER A 64 -29.04 -10.75 16.87
C SER A 64 -30.46 -10.45 17.36
N PRO A 65 -30.78 -9.19 17.68
CA PRO A 65 -32.13 -8.80 18.08
C PRO A 65 -33.06 -8.87 16.86
N VAL A 66 -34.00 -9.82 16.85
CA VAL A 66 -34.93 -10.04 15.72
C VAL A 66 -36.30 -9.40 15.93
N ALA A 67 -36.68 -9.12 17.17
CA ALA A 67 -37.96 -8.49 17.50
C ALA A 67 -37.88 -7.78 18.85
N ARG A 68 -38.87 -6.92 19.13
CA ARG A 68 -39.06 -6.29 20.44
C ARG A 68 -40.32 -6.84 21.07
N TYR A 69 -40.22 -7.33 22.30
CA TYR A 69 -41.39 -7.72 23.09
C TYR A 69 -42.19 -6.48 23.51
N PRO A 70 -43.50 -6.62 23.80
CA PRO A 70 -44.33 -5.52 24.30
C PRO A 70 -43.82 -4.89 25.61
N ASN A 71 -42.99 -5.62 26.37
CA ASN A 71 -42.33 -5.14 27.59
C ASN A 71 -41.03 -4.35 27.34
N GLY A 72 -40.71 -4.04 26.08
CA GLY A 72 -39.52 -3.28 25.69
C GLY A 72 -38.22 -4.09 25.61
N LYS A 73 -38.21 -5.36 26.01
CA LYS A 73 -37.03 -6.23 25.89
C LYS A 73 -36.82 -6.69 24.45
N TYR A 74 -35.57 -6.84 24.04
CA TYR A 74 -35.22 -7.44 22.75
C TYR A 74 -35.36 -8.96 22.80
N ARG A 75 -36.00 -9.54 21.78
CA ARG A 75 -35.95 -10.97 21.49
C ARG A 75 -34.76 -11.21 20.59
N TYR A 76 -33.83 -12.02 21.08
CA TYR A 76 -32.66 -12.44 20.33
C TYR A 76 -32.90 -13.80 19.71
N ASP A 77 -32.43 -13.98 18.48
CA ASP A 77 -32.40 -15.27 17.81
C ASP A 77 -31.07 -15.43 17.05
N HIS A 78 -30.73 -16.65 16.70
CA HIS A 78 -29.57 -16.99 15.91
C HIS A 78 -29.87 -16.71 14.43
N VAL A 79 -29.47 -15.53 13.97
CA VAL A 79 -29.62 -15.10 12.57
C VAL A 79 -28.34 -15.41 11.82
N ASP A 80 -28.45 -15.91 10.60
CA ASP A 80 -27.31 -16.11 9.71
C ASP A 80 -26.62 -14.77 9.43
N VAL A 81 -25.30 -14.71 9.66
CA VAL A 81 -24.50 -13.51 9.38
C VAL A 81 -24.22 -13.48 7.89
N GLU A 82 -25.05 -12.77 7.14
CA GLU A 82 -24.86 -12.52 5.72
C GLU A 82 -23.81 -11.43 5.51
N ILE A 83 -22.57 -11.85 5.29
CA ILE A 83 -21.50 -10.97 4.81
C ILE A 83 -21.53 -11.07 3.28
N ASP A 84 -21.67 -9.95 2.59
CA ASP A 84 -21.55 -9.89 1.13
C ASP A 84 -20.07 -10.03 0.72
N GLU A 85 -19.55 -11.26 0.84
CA GLU A 85 -18.16 -11.57 0.50
C GLU A 85 -17.89 -11.35 -1.00
N GLU A 86 -18.88 -11.55 -1.86
CA GLU A 86 -18.77 -11.36 -3.31
C GLU A 86 -18.50 -9.89 -3.64
N MET A 87 -19.28 -8.96 -3.09
CA MET A 87 -19.05 -7.52 -3.25
C MET A 87 -17.68 -7.10 -2.71
N LEU A 88 -17.28 -7.61 -1.54
CA LEU A 88 -15.97 -7.28 -0.95
C LEU A 88 -14.80 -7.80 -1.79
N GLN A 89 -14.94 -8.99 -2.37
CA GLN A 89 -13.97 -9.57 -3.30
C GLN A 89 -13.90 -8.75 -4.59
N GLU A 90 -15.04 -8.33 -5.13
CA GLU A 90 -15.10 -7.50 -6.33
C GLU A 90 -14.42 -6.14 -6.14
N VAL A 91 -14.70 -5.46 -5.02
CA VAL A 91 -14.05 -4.18 -4.68
C VAL A 91 -12.53 -4.32 -4.61
N ALA A 92 -12.03 -5.38 -3.95
CA ALA A 92 -10.60 -5.63 -3.86
C ALA A 92 -9.99 -5.98 -5.22
N ALA A 93 -10.64 -6.84 -6.01
CA ALA A 93 -10.16 -7.26 -7.31
C ALA A 93 -10.05 -6.10 -8.31
N ARG A 94 -11.05 -5.20 -8.32
CA ARG A 94 -11.06 -4.01 -9.20
C ARG A 94 -9.93 -3.02 -8.92
N THR A 95 -9.35 -3.05 -7.72
CA THR A 95 -8.34 -2.08 -7.27
C THR A 95 -6.96 -2.71 -7.07
N ASP A 96 -6.70 -3.93 -7.57
CA ASP A 96 -5.44 -4.66 -7.37
C ASP A 96 -5.09 -4.87 -5.88
N GLY A 97 -6.12 -4.97 -5.04
CA GLY A 97 -6.04 -5.33 -3.63
C GLY A 97 -6.34 -6.81 -3.39
N ARG A 98 -6.60 -7.17 -2.14
CA ARG A 98 -7.01 -8.52 -1.73
C ARG A 98 -8.12 -8.48 -0.69
N TYR A 99 -9.00 -9.47 -0.77
CA TYR A 99 -10.00 -9.75 0.25
C TYR A 99 -9.41 -10.64 1.35
N PHE A 100 -9.75 -10.33 2.60
CA PHE A 100 -9.40 -11.12 3.77
C PHE A 100 -10.61 -11.34 4.67
N ARG A 101 -10.64 -12.48 5.35
CA ARG A 101 -11.64 -12.80 6.37
C ARG A 101 -11.00 -12.83 7.76
N ALA A 102 -11.44 -11.94 8.65
CA ALA A 102 -11.00 -11.91 10.03
C ALA A 102 -12.08 -12.55 10.94
N THR A 103 -11.77 -13.72 11.50
CA THR A 103 -12.64 -14.40 12.49
C THR A 103 -12.32 -14.01 13.92
N ASP A 104 -11.13 -13.48 14.16
CA ASP A 104 -10.57 -13.18 15.47
C ASP A 104 -9.49 -12.08 15.33
N GLU A 105 -9.08 -11.53 16.48
CA GLU A 105 -8.09 -10.45 16.54
C GLU A 105 -6.70 -10.88 16.05
N ALA A 106 -6.31 -12.13 16.31
CA ALA A 106 -5.00 -12.64 15.91
C ALA A 106 -4.87 -12.69 14.38
N LYS A 107 -5.91 -13.16 13.69
CA LYS A 107 -5.99 -13.13 12.22
C LYS A 107 -6.04 -11.71 11.69
N LEU A 108 -6.77 -10.81 12.34
CA LEU A 108 -6.79 -9.41 11.92
C LEU A 108 -5.37 -8.81 11.93
N ARG A 109 -4.59 -9.05 13.01
CA ARG A 109 -3.18 -8.62 13.09
C ARG A 109 -2.31 -9.27 12.00
N ALA A 110 -2.50 -10.57 11.73
CA ALA A 110 -1.76 -11.26 10.68
C ALA A 110 -2.05 -10.66 9.29
N ILE A 111 -3.31 -10.32 9.00
CA ILE A 111 -3.72 -9.67 7.75
C ILE A 111 -3.03 -8.31 7.59
N TYR A 112 -3.01 -7.48 8.64
CA TYR A 112 -2.29 -6.20 8.60
C TYR A 112 -0.80 -6.38 8.32
N ALA A 113 -0.16 -7.40 8.92
CA ALA A 113 1.24 -7.70 8.66
C ALA A 113 1.50 -8.16 7.22
N GLU A 114 0.60 -8.95 6.64
CA GLU A 114 0.68 -9.35 5.23
C GLU A 114 0.56 -8.15 4.29
N ILE A 115 -0.40 -7.26 4.54
CA ILE A 115 -0.59 -6.03 3.74
C ILE A 115 0.66 -5.15 3.79
N ASP A 116 1.26 -4.97 4.96
CA ASP A 116 2.49 -4.19 5.14
C ASP A 116 3.66 -4.76 4.30
N GLN A 117 3.83 -6.09 4.26
CA GLN A 117 4.86 -6.73 3.44
C GLN A 117 4.63 -6.56 1.93
N LEU A 118 3.37 -6.70 1.49
CA LEU A 118 3.00 -6.54 0.09
C LEU A 118 3.27 -5.11 -0.41
N GLU A 119 2.96 -4.11 0.41
CA GLU A 119 3.11 -2.70 0.04
C GLU A 119 4.55 -2.21 0.18
N LYS A 120 5.31 -2.67 1.19
CA LYS A 120 6.76 -2.39 1.29
C LYS A 120 7.53 -2.90 0.09
N THR A 121 7.24 -4.11 -0.39
CA THR A 121 7.93 -4.72 -1.54
C THR A 121 7.80 -3.88 -2.81
N ARG A 122 6.67 -3.18 -2.97
CA ARG A 122 6.40 -2.31 -4.12
C ARG A 122 7.16 -0.99 -4.05
N ILE A 123 7.47 -0.50 -2.84
CA ILE A 123 8.34 0.65 -2.62
C ILE A 123 9.81 0.19 -2.68
N LYS A 124 10.27 -0.31 -3.83
CA LYS A 124 11.72 -0.42 -4.06
C LYS A 124 12.24 0.96 -4.44
N VAL A 125 12.86 1.63 -3.47
CA VAL A 125 13.60 2.87 -3.68
C VAL A 125 14.73 2.55 -4.66
N THR A 126 14.66 3.10 -5.87
CA THR A 126 15.81 3.16 -6.76
C THR A 126 16.80 4.14 -6.16
N GLU A 127 17.66 3.69 -5.25
CA GLU A 127 18.83 4.46 -4.83
C GLU A 127 19.77 4.55 -6.04
N HIS A 128 19.63 5.62 -6.80
CA HIS A 128 20.69 6.06 -7.68
C HIS A 128 21.81 6.60 -6.79
N SER A 129 22.73 5.72 -6.38
CA SER A 129 24.01 6.13 -5.79
C SER A 129 24.77 6.93 -6.85
N ARG A 130 24.60 8.25 -6.83
CA ARG A 130 25.35 9.16 -7.68
C ARG A 130 26.72 9.32 -7.04
N ARG A 131 27.60 8.35 -7.25
CA ARG A 131 29.01 8.46 -6.88
C ARG A 131 29.63 9.48 -7.84
N ASN A 132 29.77 10.73 -7.39
CA ASN A 132 30.52 11.74 -8.11
C ASN A 132 32.01 11.34 -8.11
N GLU A 133 32.53 10.94 -9.25
CA GLU A 133 33.94 10.63 -9.47
C GLU A 133 34.74 11.92 -9.71
N GLU A 134 34.81 12.80 -8.72
CA GLU A 134 35.63 14.03 -8.76
C GLU A 134 37.15 13.73 -8.79
N TYR A 135 37.56 12.48 -8.57
CA TYR A 135 38.96 12.06 -8.56
C TYR A 135 39.57 11.92 -9.96
N PHE A 136 38.75 11.74 -11.00
CA PHE A 136 39.23 11.52 -12.37
C PHE A 136 40.00 12.73 -12.96
N PRO A 137 39.53 13.99 -12.86
CA PRO A 137 40.29 15.15 -13.34
C PRO A 137 41.58 15.39 -12.55
N LEU A 138 41.58 15.16 -11.23
CA LEU A 138 42.76 15.27 -10.39
C LEU A 138 43.81 14.20 -10.73
N ALA A 139 43.38 12.96 -10.98
CA ALA A 139 44.25 11.89 -11.42
C ALA A 139 44.89 12.19 -12.79
N LEU A 140 44.12 12.72 -13.74
CA LEU A 140 44.62 13.17 -15.04
C LEU A 140 45.64 14.30 -14.91
N ALA A 141 45.38 15.30 -14.08
CA ALA A 141 46.32 16.40 -13.82
C ALA A 141 47.64 15.90 -13.20
N GLY A 142 47.56 15.00 -12.22
CA GLY A 142 48.74 14.36 -11.61
C GLY A 142 49.54 13.54 -12.61
N SER A 143 48.85 12.79 -13.48
CA SER A 143 49.47 12.00 -14.56
C SER A 143 50.20 12.90 -15.56
N GLY A 144 49.60 14.03 -15.93
CA GLY A 144 50.19 15.03 -16.82
C GLY A 144 51.47 15.64 -16.24
N LEU A 145 51.45 16.03 -14.96
CA LEU A 145 52.64 16.56 -14.27
C LEU A 145 53.79 15.54 -14.21
N LEU A 146 53.49 14.27 -13.93
CA LEU A 146 54.48 13.19 -13.92
C LEU A 146 55.14 13.00 -15.29
N LEU A 147 54.34 12.96 -16.36
CA LEU A 147 54.85 12.83 -17.73
C LEU A 147 55.71 14.03 -18.14
N LEU A 148 55.29 15.23 -17.76
CA LEU A 148 55.99 16.47 -18.08
C LEU A 148 57.34 16.55 -17.34
N GLY A 149 57.38 16.10 -16.08
CA GLY A 149 58.62 15.93 -15.32
C GLY A 149 59.59 14.94 -15.99
N LEU A 150 59.12 13.76 -16.39
CA LEU A 150 59.95 12.75 -17.07
C LEU A 150 60.50 13.24 -18.43
N LEU A 151 59.72 14.03 -19.16
CA LEU A 151 60.17 14.62 -20.43
C LEU A 151 61.23 15.68 -20.21
N LEU A 152 61.07 16.55 -19.21
CA LEU A 152 62.07 17.56 -18.86
C LEU A 152 63.40 16.93 -18.41
N ASP A 153 63.33 15.86 -17.62
CA ASP A 153 64.48 15.10 -17.14
C ASP A 153 65.22 14.37 -18.29
N ARG A 154 64.50 13.93 -19.33
CA ARG A 154 65.11 13.33 -20.53
C ARG A 154 65.60 14.33 -21.57
N SER A 155 65.03 15.53 -21.64
CA SER A 155 65.22 16.49 -22.74
C SER A 155 66.18 17.64 -22.39
N LEU A 156 65.98 18.28 -21.24
CA LEU A 156 66.58 19.58 -20.91
C LEU A 156 67.63 19.51 -19.79
N PHE A 157 67.48 18.57 -18.86
CA PHE A 157 68.48 18.32 -17.81
C PHE A 157 69.02 16.90 -17.92
N ARG A 158 70.02 16.68 -18.77
CA ARG A 158 70.88 15.50 -18.63
C ARG A 158 71.68 15.63 -17.32
N THR A 159 71.11 15.17 -16.23
CA THR A 159 71.73 15.17 -14.88
C THR A 159 71.95 13.77 -14.32
N THR A 160 71.69 12.72 -15.10
CA THR A 160 72.30 11.41 -14.86
C THR A 160 73.59 11.30 -15.68
N PRO A 161 74.72 10.87 -15.07
CA PRO A 161 76.02 10.77 -15.75
C PRO A 161 75.99 9.78 -16.91
#